data_AF-A0A820LLR7-F1
#
_entry.id   AF-A0A820LLR7-F1
#
_cell.length_a   1.000
_cell.length_b   1.000
_cell.length_c   1.000
_cell.angle_alpha   90.00
_cell.angle_beta   90.00
_cell.angle_gamma   90.00
#
_symmetry.space_group_name_H-M   'P 1'
#
loop_
_entity.id
_entity.type
_entity.pdbx_description
1 polymer ?
#
loop_
_entity_poly.entity_id
_entity_poly.type
_entity_poly.pdbx_seq_one_letter_code
_entity_poly.pdbx_strand_id
1 'polypeptide(L)'
;MNSAQIINSLKILQRTDVEVQKFDKDKWNALLTPLLNLWKKLNQDGNLLKLKAQPPVEDGSLSPIQSFLQLKHYNHIQLIQTIHENLASLSKVIRGISLITNEVQEYAKDLLQN
;
A
#
# COMPACT_ATOMS: atom_id res chain seq x y z
N MET A 1 -17.19 5.10 26.35
CA MET A 1 -16.20 4.40 25.48
C MET A 1 -16.35 2.86 25.47
N ASN A 2 -17.22 2.24 26.29
CA ASN A 2 -17.30 0.77 26.41
C ASN A 2 -18.21 0.08 25.36
N SER A 3 -19.27 0.74 24.89
CA SER A 3 -20.25 0.08 23.99
C SER A 3 -19.68 -0.22 22.60
N ALA A 4 -18.81 0.66 22.07
CA ALA A 4 -18.16 0.44 20.77
C ALA A 4 -17.22 -0.77 20.79
N GLN A 5 -16.50 -0.98 21.90
CA GLN A 5 -15.59 -2.11 22.08
C GLN A 5 -16.36 -3.42 22.19
N ILE A 6 -17.44 -3.48 22.97
CA ILE A 6 -18.28 -4.67 23.13
C ILE A 6 -18.97 -5.02 21.79
N ILE A 7 -19.48 -4.03 21.06
CA ILE A 7 -20.06 -4.23 19.73
C ILE A 7 -19.00 -4.76 18.74
N ASN A 8 -17.76 -4.29 18.81
CA ASN A 8 -16.67 -4.82 17.99
C ASN A 8 -16.32 -6.26 18.38
N SER A 9 -16.25 -6.59 19.67
CA SER A 9 -16.02 -7.96 20.13
C SER A 9 -17.12 -8.92 19.65
N LEU A 10 -18.39 -8.49 19.67
CA LEU A 10 -19.51 -9.27 19.15
C LEU A 10 -19.47 -9.43 17.62
N LYS A 11 -19.06 -8.38 16.88
CA LYS A 11 -18.85 -8.46 15.43
C LYS A 11 -17.67 -9.35 15.03
N ILE A 12 -16.61 -9.38 15.83
CA ILE A 12 -15.45 -10.25 15.63
C ILE A 12 -15.85 -11.72 15.83
N LEU A 13 -16.64 -12.02 16.87
CA LEU A 13 -17.18 -13.36 17.12
C LEU A 13 -18.16 -13.83 16.02
N GLN A 14 -18.95 -12.92 15.44
CA GLN A 14 -19.79 -13.24 14.27
C GLN A 14 -19.00 -13.55 13.00
N ARG A 15 -17.73 -13.13 12.92
CA ARG A 15 -16.85 -13.33 11.75
C ARG A 15 -15.91 -14.52 11.90
N THR A 16 -16.23 -15.47 12.77
CA THR A 16 -15.40 -16.66 12.98
C THR A 16 -15.41 -17.54 11.72
N ASP A 17 -14.43 -17.29 10.85
CA ASP A 17 -13.38 -18.24 10.47
C ASP A 17 -13.63 -19.29 9.37
N VAL A 18 -14.16 -18.87 8.20
CA VAL A 18 -14.03 -19.68 6.95
C VAL A 18 -13.71 -18.86 5.68
N GLU A 19 -13.97 -17.55 5.62
CA GLU A 19 -13.92 -16.78 4.35
C GLU A 19 -12.69 -15.89 4.11
N VAL A 20 -11.67 -15.91 4.97
CA VAL A 20 -10.51 -14.99 4.84
C VAL A 20 -9.57 -15.37 3.68
N GLN A 21 -9.70 -16.57 3.10
CA GLN A 21 -8.80 -17.03 2.02
C GLN A 21 -9.37 -16.90 0.60
N LYS A 22 -10.67 -16.65 0.43
CA LYS A 22 -11.25 -16.54 -0.91
C LYS A 22 -11.24 -15.09 -1.36
N PHE A 23 -10.63 -14.82 -2.51
CA PHE A 23 -10.71 -13.53 -3.17
C PHE A 23 -12.20 -13.19 -3.42
N ASP A 24 -12.70 -12.23 -2.66
CA ASP A 24 -14.01 -11.62 -2.85
C ASP A 24 -13.80 -10.23 -3.43
N LYS A 25 -14.02 -10.14 -4.74
CA LYS A 25 -13.83 -8.91 -5.51
C LYS A 25 -14.70 -7.76 -4.97
N ASP A 26 -15.93 -8.04 -4.56
CA ASP A 26 -16.87 -7.01 -4.12
C ASP A 26 -16.48 -6.49 -2.73
N LYS A 27 -16.09 -7.40 -1.83
CA LYS A 27 -15.54 -7.02 -0.52
C LYS A 27 -14.26 -6.20 -0.64
N TRP A 28 -13.33 -6.62 -1.50
CA TRP A 28 -12.09 -5.90 -1.75
C TRP A 28 -12.38 -4.52 -2.36
N ASN A 29 -13.29 -4.44 -3.32
CA ASN A 29 -13.69 -3.17 -3.92
C ASN A 29 -14.28 -2.22 -2.87
N ALA A 30 -15.21 -2.70 -2.04
CA ALA A 30 -15.85 -1.89 -1.01
C ALA A 30 -14.85 -1.35 0.02
N LEU A 31 -13.90 -2.18 0.47
CA LEU A 31 -12.99 -1.84 1.56
C LEU A 31 -11.72 -1.11 1.09
N LEU A 32 -11.20 -1.42 -0.10
CA LEU A 32 -9.91 -0.89 -0.57
C LEU A 32 -10.06 0.34 -1.47
N THR A 33 -11.21 0.55 -2.11
CA THR A 33 -11.44 1.73 -2.96
C THR A 33 -11.26 3.07 -2.23
N PRO A 34 -11.71 3.25 -0.97
CA PRO A 34 -11.44 4.48 -0.22
C PRO A 34 -9.93 4.78 -0.07
N LEU A 35 -9.13 3.74 0.24
CA LEU A 35 -7.68 3.83 0.35
C LEU A 35 -7.03 4.19 -1.00
N LEU A 36 -7.44 3.51 -2.07
CA LEU A 36 -6.93 3.79 -3.43
C LEU A 36 -7.25 5.23 -3.87
N ASN A 37 -8.43 5.73 -3.53
CA ASN A 37 -8.82 7.10 -3.81
C ASN A 37 -8.01 8.11 -3.01
N LEU A 38 -7.73 7.82 -1.72
CA LEU A 38 -6.85 8.65 -0.90
C LEU A 38 -5.44 8.71 -1.49
N TRP A 39 -4.85 7.56 -1.82
CA TRP A 39 -3.54 7.50 -2.45
C TRP A 39 -3.50 8.30 -3.76
N LYS A 40 -4.53 8.17 -4.60
CA LYS A 40 -4.65 8.93 -5.84
C LYS A 40 -4.67 10.43 -5.58
N LYS A 41 -5.46 10.90 -4.61
CA LYS A 41 -5.55 12.33 -4.26
C LYS A 41 -4.22 12.87 -3.73
N LEU A 42 -3.55 12.13 -2.86
CA LEU A 42 -2.25 12.52 -2.31
C LEU A 42 -1.18 12.71 -3.40
N ASN A 43 -1.27 11.93 -4.47
CA ASN A 43 -0.30 11.97 -5.58
C ASN A 43 -0.83 12.69 -6.83
N GLN A 44 -1.99 13.35 -6.75
CA GLN A 44 -2.64 13.96 -7.92
C GLN A 44 -1.80 15.10 -8.51
N ASP A 45 -1.26 15.95 -7.64
CA ASP A 45 -0.49 17.13 -8.03
C ASP A 45 1.03 16.93 -7.85
N GLY A 46 1.43 15.75 -7.35
CA GLY A 46 2.81 15.40 -7.07
C GLY A 46 3.50 14.76 -8.27
N ASN A 47 4.68 15.25 -8.65
CA ASN A 47 5.56 14.57 -9.60
C ASN A 47 6.44 13.48 -8.95
N LEU A 48 6.26 13.20 -7.65
CA LEU A 48 7.06 12.21 -6.89
C LEU A 48 7.05 10.82 -7.56
N LEU A 49 5.90 10.40 -8.09
CA LEU A 49 5.77 9.12 -8.80
C LEU A 49 6.56 9.06 -10.11
N LYS A 50 6.85 10.23 -10.71
CA LYS A 50 7.59 10.35 -11.98
C LYS A 50 9.07 10.67 -11.77
N LEU A 51 9.51 10.91 -10.53
CA LEU A 51 10.90 11.23 -10.23
C LEU A 51 11.78 10.02 -10.57
N LYS A 52 12.78 10.25 -11.41
CA LYS A 52 13.85 9.29 -11.63
C LYS A 52 14.97 9.60 -10.66
N ALA A 53 15.07 8.82 -9.60
CA ALA A 53 16.20 8.89 -8.69
C ALA A 53 17.27 7.89 -9.15
N GLN A 54 18.51 8.34 -9.31
CA GLN A 54 19.64 7.45 -9.56
C GLN A 54 20.20 6.95 -8.22
N PRO A 55 20.69 5.70 -8.16
CA PRO A 55 21.41 5.21 -7.00
C PRO A 55 22.57 6.15 -6.66
N PRO A 56 22.78 6.51 -5.39
CA PRO A 56 23.94 7.30 -4.99
C PRO A 56 25.22 6.54 -5.31
N VAL A 57 26.24 7.24 -5.80
CA VAL A 57 27.59 6.69 -5.98
C VAL A 57 28.43 7.14 -4.79
N GLU A 58 29.02 6.18 -4.08
CA GLU A 58 29.96 6.46 -2.99
C GLU A 58 31.37 6.64 -3.57
N ASP A 59 31.67 7.82 -4.10
CA ASP A 59 32.98 8.17 -4.66
C ASP A 59 33.86 8.99 -3.69
N GLY A 60 33.35 9.27 -2.49
CA GLY A 60 34.04 10.05 -1.47
C GLY A 60 34.12 11.56 -1.75
N SER A 61 33.47 12.04 -2.82
CA SER A 61 33.47 13.46 -3.20
C SER A 61 32.53 14.34 -2.36
N LEU A 62 31.50 13.73 -1.76
CA LEU A 62 30.47 14.41 -0.98
C LEU A 62 30.78 14.38 0.52
N SER A 63 30.38 15.43 1.23
CA SER A 63 30.44 15.41 2.69
C SER A 63 29.51 14.33 3.25
N PRO A 64 29.79 13.75 4.44
CA PRO A 64 28.96 12.69 5.02
C PRO A 64 27.47 13.03 5.13
N ILE A 65 27.16 14.30 5.41
CA ILE A 65 25.78 14.81 5.48
C ILE A 65 25.11 14.80 4.09
N GLN A 66 25.84 15.19 3.04
CA GLN A 66 25.34 15.20 1.67
C GLN A 66 25.10 13.79 1.15
N SER A 67 26.04 12.87 1.37
CA SER A 67 25.88 11.45 1.00
C SER A 67 24.67 10.82 1.70
N PHE A 68 24.49 11.10 2.99
CA PHE A 68 23.33 10.64 3.74
C PHE A 68 22.02 11.20 3.16
N LEU A 69 21.97 12.49 2.86
CA LEU A 69 20.77 13.12 2.30
C LEU A 69 20.42 12.56 0.92
N GLN A 70 21.42 12.34 0.07
CA GLN A 70 21.21 11.74 -1.26
C GLN A 70 20.67 10.31 -1.15
N LEU A 71 21.25 9.48 -0.28
CA LEU A 71 20.75 8.13 -0.01
C LEU A 71 19.33 8.14 0.53
N LYS A 72 19.02 9.04 1.47
CA LYS A 72 17.66 9.18 2.02
C LYS A 72 16.66 9.60 0.96
N HIS A 73 17.00 10.55 0.11
CA HIS A 73 16.15 10.99 -0.98
C HIS A 73 15.88 9.86 -1.99
N TYR A 74 16.92 9.12 -2.38
CA TYR A 74 16.79 7.95 -3.25
C TYR A 74 15.85 6.89 -2.65
N ASN A 75 16.12 6.46 -1.41
CA ASN A 75 15.32 5.44 -0.73
C ASN A 75 13.87 5.87 -0.52
N HIS A 76 13.63 7.15 -0.24
CA HIS A 76 12.28 7.70 -0.10
C HIS A 76 11.49 7.60 -1.41
N ILE A 77 12.11 7.96 -2.54
CA ILE A 77 11.49 7.85 -3.86
C ILE A 77 11.19 6.39 -4.21
N GLN A 78 12.15 5.49 -3.98
CA GLN A 78 11.95 4.05 -4.23
C GLN A 78 10.78 3.50 -3.42
N LEU A 79 10.71 3.81 -2.13
CA LEU A 79 9.61 3.36 -1.27
C LEU A 79 8.25 3.82 -1.77
N ILE A 80 8.13 5.10 -2.15
CA ILE A 80 6.87 5.65 -2.68
C ILE A 80 6.47 4.94 -3.98
N GLN A 81 7.44 4.69 -4.87
CA GLN A 81 7.21 3.99 -6.13
C GLN A 81 6.75 2.55 -5.91
N THR A 82 7.39 1.81 -5.00
CA THR A 82 6.96 0.46 -4.63
C THR A 82 5.55 0.43 -4.05
N ILE A 83 5.21 1.37 -3.15
CA ILE A 83 3.83 1.47 -2.62
C ILE A 83 2.85 1.75 -3.75
N HIS A 84 3.19 2.66 -4.67
CA HIS A 84 2.34 2.96 -5.82
C HIS A 84 2.11 1.74 -6.72
N GLU A 85 3.16 0.98 -7.03
CA GLU A 85 3.10 -0.22 -7.85
C GLU A 85 2.23 -1.29 -7.20
N ASN A 86 2.39 -1.53 -5.90
CA ASN A 86 1.58 -2.50 -5.15
C ASN A 86 0.08 -2.12 -5.16
N LEU A 87 -0.24 -0.85 -4.90
CA LEU A 87 -1.61 -0.34 -4.95
C LEU A 87 -2.19 -0.36 -6.38
N ALA A 88 -1.36 -0.13 -7.40
CA ALA A 88 -1.78 -0.20 -8.79
C ALA A 88 -2.10 -1.64 -9.20
N SER A 89 -1.28 -2.61 -8.82
CA SER A 89 -1.52 -4.04 -9.02
C SER A 89 -2.81 -4.48 -8.33
N LEU A 90 -3.01 -4.08 -7.07
CA LEU A 90 -4.24 -4.31 -6.34
C LEU A 90 -5.47 -3.69 -7.04
N SER A 91 -5.35 -2.45 -7.53
CA SER A 91 -6.42 -1.78 -8.26
C SER A 91 -6.79 -2.50 -9.57
N LYS A 92 -5.79 -3.04 -10.29
CA LYS A 92 -6.02 -3.84 -11.51
C LYS A 92 -6.76 -5.13 -11.19
N VAL A 93 -6.41 -5.82 -10.10
CA VAL A 93 -7.10 -7.04 -9.65
C VAL A 93 -8.56 -6.74 -9.29
N ILE A 94 -8.82 -5.70 -8.51
CA ILE A 94 -10.19 -5.28 -8.12
C ILE A 94 -11.03 -4.93 -9.35
N ARG A 95 -10.44 -4.31 -10.38
CA ARG A 95 -11.14 -3.98 -11.63
C ARG A 95 -11.32 -5.19 -12.56
N GLY A 96 -10.67 -6.32 -12.29
CA GLY A 96 -10.68 -7.49 -13.15
C GLY A 96 -9.79 -7.37 -14.39
N ILE A 97 -8.81 -6.47 -14.36
CA ILE A 97 -7.84 -6.24 -15.45
C ILE A 97 -6.65 -7.20 -15.33
N SER A 98 -6.36 -7.70 -14.13
CA SER A 98 -5.26 -8.63 -13.87
C SER A 98 -5.70 -9.75 -12.95
N LEU A 99 -5.05 -10.91 -13.08
CA LEU A 99 -5.26 -12.05 -12.20
C LEU A 99 -4.65 -11.78 -10.83
N ILE A 100 -5.25 -12.37 -9.80
CA ILE A 100 -4.71 -12.34 -8.44
C ILE A 100 -3.41 -13.15 -8.38
N THR A 101 -2.39 -12.58 -7.73
CA THR A 101 -1.14 -13.26 -7.38
C THR A 101 -1.04 -13.40 -5.86
N ASN A 102 -0.19 -14.31 -5.38
CA ASN A 102 0.03 -14.49 -3.94
C ASN A 102 0.47 -13.19 -3.26
N GLU A 103 1.35 -12.42 -3.90
CA GLU A 103 1.82 -11.13 -3.39
C GLU A 103 0.67 -10.13 -3.21
N VAL A 104 -0.20 -9.97 -4.22
CA VAL A 104 -1.35 -9.06 -4.14
C VAL A 104 -2.36 -9.54 -3.08
N GLN A 105 -2.48 -10.86 -2.90
CA GLN A 105 -3.32 -11.45 -1.86
C GLN A 105 -2.81 -11.15 -0.46
N GLU A 106 -1.49 -11.25 -0.23
CA GLU A 106 -0.86 -10.90 1.03
C GLU A 106 -1.04 -9.41 1.33
N TYR A 107 -0.74 -8.52 0.37
CA TYR A 107 -0.92 -7.07 0.56
C TYR A 107 -2.37 -6.70 0.88
N ALA A 108 -3.33 -7.29 0.17
CA ALA A 108 -4.74 -7.04 0.44
C ALA A 108 -5.14 -7.55 1.82
N LYS A 109 -4.65 -8.73 2.23
CA LYS A 109 -4.93 -9.29 3.55
C LYS A 109 -4.40 -8.36 4.65
N ASP A 110 -3.16 -7.90 4.55
CA ASP A 110 -2.56 -7.00 5.53
C ASP A 110 -3.32 -5.67 5.64
N LEU A 111 -3.78 -5.13 4.50
CA LEU A 111 -4.59 -3.91 4.46
C LEU A 111 -6.00 -4.10 5.05
N LEU A 112 -6.58 -5.30 4.94
CA LEU A 112 -7.94 -5.62 5.41
C LEU A 112 -7.99 -6.13 6.85
N GLN A 113 -6.84 -6.49 7.44
CA GLN A 113 -6.72 -6.93 8.84
C GLN A 113 -6.57 -5.77 9.84
N ASN A 114 -6.37 -4.54 9.35
CA ASN A 114 -6.33 -3.31 10.16
C ASN A 114 -7.71 -2.62 10.22
#